data_AF-A0A7C0UHC8-F1
#
_entry.id   AF-A0A7C0UHC8-F1
#
_cell.length_a   1.000
_cell.length_b   1.000
_cell.length_c   1.000
_cell.angle_alpha   90.00
_cell.angle_beta   90.00
_cell.angle_gamma   90.00
#
_symmetry.space_group_name_H-M   'P 1'
#
loop_
_entity.id
_entity.type
_entity.pdbx_description
1 polymer ?
#
loop_
_entity_poly.entity_id
_entity_poly.type
_entity_poly.pdbx_seq_one_letter_code
_entity_poly.pdbx_strand_id
1 'polypeptide(L)' 'MAINMAKTIKEERLRWILPIINKEVKLVDAAKICPHSKRSLERWCKLYREKGEGGLESKATIP' A
#
# COMPACT_ATOMS: atom_id res chain seq x y z
N MET A 1 -15.07 9.99 -13.42
CA MET A 1 -13.71 10.52 -13.65
C MET A 1 -12.74 9.35 -13.75
N ALA A 2 -12.29 9.02 -14.96
CA ALA A 2 -11.32 7.96 -15.20
C ALA A 2 -9.91 8.49 -14.89
N ILE A 3 -9.38 8.09 -13.73
CA ILE A 3 -8.04 8.49 -13.28
C ILE A 3 -7.04 7.51 -13.90
N ASN A 4 -6.70 7.73 -15.17
CA ASN A 4 -5.59 7.03 -15.81
C ASN A 4 -4.33 7.88 -15.64
N MET A 5 -3.61 7.68 -14.54
CA MET A 5 -2.14 7.62 -14.51
C MET A 5 -1.61 7.52 -13.07
N ALA A 6 -1.49 6.29 -12.57
CA ALA A 6 -0.38 5.92 -11.70
C ALA A 6 0.19 4.63 -12.29
N LYS A 7 1.45 4.68 -12.72
CA LYS A 7 2.09 3.62 -13.52
C LYS A 7 2.09 2.24 -12.85
N THR A 8 1.87 2.13 -11.55
CA THR A 8 1.08 1.06 -10.91
C THR A 8 0.64 1.56 -9.52
N ILE A 9 -0.63 1.38 -9.13
CA ILE A 9 -1.08 1.59 -7.73
C ILE A 9 -0.20 0.77 -6.75
N LYS A 10 0.40 -0.31 -7.24
CA LYS A 10 1.37 -1.15 -6.56
C LYS A 10 2.62 -0.38 -6.09
N GLU A 11 3.23 0.44 -6.96
CA GLU A 11 4.44 1.21 -6.60
C GLU A 11 4.18 2.21 -5.48
N GLU A 12 3.05 2.92 -5.53
CA GLU A 12 2.69 3.87 -4.47
C GLU A 12 2.51 3.14 -3.14
N ARG A 13 1.80 2.02 -3.14
CA ARG A 13 1.65 1.17 -1.94
C ARG A 13 3.00 0.71 -1.39
N LEU A 14 3.87 0.20 -2.27
CA LEU A 14 5.21 -0.26 -1.88
C LEU A 14 6.02 0.86 -1.22
N ARG A 15 5.95 2.09 -1.76
CA ARG A 15 6.67 3.24 -1.20
C ARG A 15 6.27 3.56 0.24
N TRP A 16 5.01 3.32 0.61
CA TRP A 16 4.53 3.52 1.98
C TRP A 16 4.84 2.33 2.89
N ILE A 17 4.81 1.11 2.37
CA ILE A 17 4.95 -0.12 3.17
C ILE A 17 6.42 -0.47 3.41
N LEU A 18 7.30 -0.24 2.44
CA LEU A 18 8.74 -0.50 2.55
C LEU A 18 9.36 0.06 3.83
N PRO A 19 9.22 1.37 4.15
CA PRO A 19 9.77 1.92 5.39
C PRO A 19 9.11 1.35 6.65
N ILE A 20 7.86 0.88 6.58
CA ILE A 20 7.18 0.21 7.70
C ILE A 20 7.75 -1.20 7.92
N ILE A 21 8.01 -1.94 6.85
CA ILE A 21 8.55 -3.31 6.87
C ILE A 21 10.03 -3.31 7.27
N ASN A 22 10.80 -2.36 6.76
CA ASN A 22 12.18 -2.12 7.16
C ASN A 22 12.29 -1.59 8.60
N LYS A 23 11.16 -1.33 9.28
CA LYS A 23 11.07 -0.77 10.63
C LYS A 23 11.72 0.61 10.78
N GLU A 24 11.89 1.33 9.67
CA GLU A 24 12.38 2.71 9.65
C GLU A 24 11.32 3.68 10.16
N VAL A 25 10.04 3.39 9.90
CA VAL A 25 8.90 4.23 10.28
C VAL A 25 7.81 3.39 10.94
N LYS A 26 7.19 3.91 12.01
CA LYS A 26 6.03 3.26 12.64
C LYS A 26 4.79 3.43 11.76
N LEU A 27 3.95 2.40 11.69
CA LEU A 27 2.69 2.43 10.93
C LEU A 27 1.78 3.61 11.34
N VAL A 28 1.78 3.97 12.61
CA VAL A 28 1.04 5.14 13.14
C VAL A 28 1.55 6.47 12.61
N ASP A 29 2.85 6.62 12.36
CA ASP A 29 3.41 7.85 11.79
C ASP A 29 3.20 7.89 10.29
N ALA A 30 3.39 6.77 9.59
CA ALA A 30 3.03 6.65 8.18
C ALA A 30 1.55 6.99 7.94
N ALA A 31 0.64 6.57 8.83
CA ALA A 31 -0.78 6.86 8.75
C ALA A 31 -1.15 8.35 8.97
N LYS A 32 -0.26 9.17 9.54
CA LYS A 32 -0.49 10.63 9.67
C LYS A 32 -0.16 11.39 8.39
N ILE A 33 0.77 10.87 7.60
CA ILE A 33 1.33 11.53 6.41
C ILE A 33 0.69 10.96 5.13
N CYS A 34 0.32 9.68 5.15
CA CYS A 34 -0.29 9.00 4.03
C CYS A 34 -1.71 9.55 3.78
N PRO A 35 -2.11 9.80 2.53
CA PRO A 35 -3.48 10.19 2.19
C PRO A 35 -4.51 9.06 2.43
N HIS A 36 -4.06 7.84 2.76
CA HIS A 36 -4.92 6.69 3.05
C HIS A 36 -5.05 6.43 4.55
N SER A 37 -6.17 5.84 4.95
CA SER A 37 -6.43 5.46 6.34
C SER A 37 -5.44 4.40 6.86
N LYS A 38 -5.20 4.41 8.18
CA LYS A 38 -4.41 3.40 8.91
C LYS A 38 -4.78 1.95 8.54
N ARG A 39 -6.09 1.66 8.40
CA ARG A 39 -6.59 0.33 7.98
C ARG A 39 -6.06 -0.11 6.62
N SER A 40 -5.92 0.81 5.66
CA SER A 40 -5.39 0.48 4.33
C SER A 40 -3.93 0.09 4.41
N LEU A 41 -3.12 0.83 5.19
CA LEU A 41 -1.72 0.50 5.45
C LEU A 41 -1.57 -0.86 6.15
N GLU A 42 -2.38 -1.14 7.19
CA GLU A 42 -2.37 -2.45 7.86
C GLU A 42 -2.70 -3.59 6.89
N ARG A 43 -3.73 -3.39 6.06
CA ARG A 43 -4.13 -4.38 5.04
C ARG A 43 -3.01 -4.62 4.03
N TRP A 44 -2.36 -3.56 3.56
CA TRP A 44 -1.27 -3.68 2.61
C TRP A 44 -0.02 -4.34 3.21
N CYS A 45 0.33 -4.00 4.45
CA CYS A 45 1.43 -4.64 5.17
C CYS A 45 1.15 -6.15 5.38
N LYS A 46 -0.11 -6.51 5.67
CA LYS A 46 -0.54 -7.91 5.78
C LYS A 46 -0.43 -8.63 4.43
N LEU A 47 -0.96 -8.02 3.35
CA LEU A 47 -0.88 -8.58 2.00
C LEU A 47 0.56 -8.79 1.54
N TYR A 48 1.44 -7.84 1.82
CA TYR A 48 2.86 -7.96 1.53
C TYR A 48 3.50 -9.10 2.33
N ARG A 49 3.11 -9.30 3.59
CA ARG A 49 3.63 -10.43 4.38
C ARG A 49 3.12 -11.78 3.90
N GLU A 50 1.89 -11.86 3.40
CA GLU A 50 1.28 -13.11 2.93
C GLU A 50 1.69 -13.49 1.50
N LYS A 51 1.84 -12.50 0.60
CA LYS A 51 2.02 -12.73 -0.85
C LYS A 51 3.18 -11.94 -1.45
N GLY A 52 3.96 -11.22 -0.65
CA GLY A 52 5.00 -10.31 -1.13
C GLY A 52 4.42 -9.17 -1.98
N GLU A 53 5.22 -8.70 -2.92
CA GLU A 53 4.84 -7.64 -3.86
C GLU A 53 3.60 -8.01 -4.70
N GLY A 54 3.40 -9.29 -5.00
CA GLY A 54 2.24 -9.78 -5.76
C GLY A 54 0.90 -9.63 -5.03
N GLY A 55 0.91 -9.44 -3.70
CA GLY A 55 -0.30 -9.15 -2.92
C GLY A 55 -0.81 -7.72 -3.05
N LEU A 56 0.04 -6.79 -3.50
CA LEU A 56 -0.28 -5.36 -3.64
C LEU A 56 -0.85 -5.00 -5.00
N GLU A 57 -0.81 -5.93 -5.96
CA GLU A 57 -1.54 -5.81 -7.20
C GLU A 57 -3.05 -5.82 -6.90
N SER A 58 -3.69 -4.68 -7.20
CA SER A 58 -5.14 -4.61 -7.19
C SER A 58 -5.66 -5.64 -8.17
N LYS A 59 -6.26 -6.73 -7.68
CA LYS A 59 -7.24 -7.48 -8.47
C LYS A 59 -8.39 -6.51 -8.71
N ALA A 60 -8.29 -5.71 -9.77
CA ALA A 60 -9.39 -4.90 -10.25
C ALA A 60 -10.52 -5.88 -10.53
N THR A 61 -11.51 -5.91 -9.65
CA THR A 61 -12.77 -6.58 -9.92
C THR A 61 -13.44 -5.70 -10.97
N ILE A 62 -13.25 -6.07 -12.23
CA ILE A 62 -13.92 -5.45 -13.37
C ILE A 62 -15.41 -5.84 -13.22
N PRO A 63 -16.33 -4.87 -13.05
CA PRO A 63 -17.76 -5.15 -12.95
C PRO A 63 -18.36 -5.61 -14.29
#